data_AF-A0A7W3ZQB8-F1
#
_entry.id   AF-A0A7W3ZQB8-F1
#
_cell.length_a   1.000
_cell.length_b   1.000
_cell.length_c   1.000
_cell.angle_alpha   90.00
_cell.angle_beta   90.00
_cell.angle_gamma   90.00
#
_symmetry.space_group_name_H-M   'P 1'
#
loop_
_entity.id
_entity.type
_entity.pdbx_description
1 polymer ?
#
loop_
_entity_poly.entity_id
_entity_poly.type
_entity_poly.pdbx_seq_one_letter_code
_entity_poly.pdbx_strand_id
1 'polypeptide(L)'
;MAIDQWSQLASSLSGLRTAFDRSAQFPEAYLPDSPADRERQGDRLAGDWARRPAHSANITPLPAVFSVLDHLDSLGTLFRSAGGITTTYTVARAALDIATGPWYLLEPGIGSRERVRRYMNFRLQSLKEQMQLDSAGKTDIREHSEQRIESIIHTAQQHGFKARRTKDRYKPPYLDDPLPTTMELASQIVSKEEPSLGRLFWRVGSAVAHGHQYGFALFFGEEQVVDPISGDIAKQLQTNARQTALGCGGAPLAAIALLRRLYAQYGWETTELEAAVHGVLTTWRRVAAGPPPSPLIPDTFRP
;
A
#
# COMPACT_ATOMS: atom_id res chain seq x y z
N MET A 1 -30.90 -18.98 -0.85
CA MET A 1 -30.05 -18.24 -1.83
C MET A 1 -28.61 -18.33 -1.37
N ALA A 2 -27.71 -18.84 -2.22
CA ALA A 2 -26.28 -18.78 -1.93
C ALA A 2 -25.86 -17.31 -1.90
N ILE A 3 -25.16 -16.92 -0.85
CA ILE A 3 -24.60 -15.58 -0.71
C ILE A 3 -23.47 -15.44 -1.72
N ASP A 4 -23.54 -14.43 -2.60
CA ASP A 4 -22.47 -14.10 -3.53
C ASP A 4 -21.26 -13.50 -2.77
N GLN A 5 -20.27 -14.36 -2.50
CA GLN A 5 -19.06 -14.01 -1.75
C GLN A 5 -18.23 -12.93 -2.46
N TRP A 6 -18.23 -12.90 -3.79
CA TRP A 6 -17.50 -11.91 -4.57
C TRP A 6 -18.07 -10.51 -4.38
N SER A 7 -19.40 -10.38 -4.50
CA SER A 7 -20.08 -9.12 -4.22
C SER A 7 -19.89 -8.64 -2.79
N GLN A 8 -19.79 -9.56 -1.82
CA GLN A 8 -19.50 -9.18 -0.43
C GLN A 8 -18.10 -8.60 -0.23
N LEU A 9 -17.07 -9.28 -0.76
CA LEU A 9 -15.70 -8.76 -0.71
C LEU A 9 -15.64 -7.38 -1.35
N ALA A 10 -16.20 -7.23 -2.54
CA ALA A 10 -16.18 -5.98 -3.28
C ALA A 10 -16.91 -4.84 -2.55
N SER A 11 -18.12 -5.10 -2.03
CA SER A 11 -18.91 -4.08 -1.31
C SER A 11 -18.23 -3.63 -0.01
N SER A 12 -17.52 -4.56 0.66
CA SER A 12 -16.78 -4.21 1.88
C SER A 12 -15.65 -3.21 1.62
N LEU A 13 -14.97 -3.30 0.47
CA LEU A 13 -13.86 -2.40 0.11
C LEU A 13 -14.33 -0.96 -0.11
N SER A 14 -15.43 -0.77 -0.86
CA SER A 14 -16.00 0.57 -1.10
C SER A 14 -16.54 1.24 0.16
N GLY A 15 -16.78 0.47 1.23
CA GLY A 15 -17.09 1.01 2.56
C GLY A 15 -15.97 1.88 3.13
N LEU A 16 -14.69 1.51 2.90
CA LEU A 16 -13.54 2.31 3.35
C LEU A 16 -13.46 3.64 2.59
N ARG A 17 -13.69 3.63 1.27
CA ARG A 17 -13.74 4.84 0.45
C ARG A 17 -14.85 5.78 0.92
N THR A 18 -16.04 5.23 1.13
CA THR A 18 -17.20 6.01 1.59
C THR A 18 -16.94 6.69 2.93
N ALA A 19 -16.36 5.97 3.90
CA ALA A 19 -15.99 6.55 5.19
C ALA A 19 -14.95 7.67 5.03
N PHE A 20 -13.92 7.44 4.21
CA PHE A 20 -12.90 8.46 3.92
C PHE A 20 -13.48 9.73 3.28
N ASP A 21 -14.31 9.61 2.25
CA ASP A 21 -14.87 10.78 1.54
C ASP A 21 -15.79 11.63 2.44
N ARG A 22 -16.44 11.03 3.44
CA ARG A 22 -17.23 11.76 4.43
C ARG A 22 -16.36 12.55 5.40
N SER A 23 -15.22 12.01 5.82
CA SER A 23 -14.28 12.73 6.68
C SER A 23 -13.41 13.75 5.94
N ALA A 24 -13.11 13.54 4.65
CA ALA A 24 -12.17 14.36 3.89
C ALA A 24 -12.70 15.75 3.45
N GLN A 25 -13.80 16.24 4.03
CA GLN A 25 -14.50 17.47 3.59
C GLN A 25 -13.90 18.79 4.13
N PHE A 26 -12.66 18.79 4.64
CA PHE A 26 -12.10 19.95 5.32
C PHE A 26 -11.21 20.84 4.43
N PRO A 27 -11.40 22.18 4.42
CA PRO A 27 -10.58 23.11 3.64
C PRO A 27 -9.08 23.09 3.99
N GLU A 28 -8.74 22.87 5.27
CA GLU A 28 -7.35 22.83 5.75
C GLU A 28 -6.77 21.40 5.88
N ALA A 29 -7.45 20.40 5.29
CA ALA A 29 -7.11 18.97 5.31
C ALA A 29 -7.08 18.28 6.70
N TYR A 30 -6.80 18.96 7.81
CA TYR A 30 -6.84 18.42 9.17
C TYR A 30 -7.52 19.39 10.14
N LEU A 31 -7.98 18.89 11.30
CA LEU A 31 -8.69 19.71 12.29
C LEU A 31 -7.75 20.62 13.09
N PRO A 32 -8.24 21.76 13.61
CA PRO A 32 -7.53 22.54 14.61
C PRO A 32 -7.10 21.69 15.81
N ASP A 33 -5.93 21.99 16.38
CA ASP A 33 -5.35 21.29 17.54
C ASP A 33 -5.06 19.79 17.33
N SER A 34 -5.25 19.26 16.12
CA SER A 34 -4.77 17.92 15.74
C SER A 34 -3.24 17.84 15.80
N PRO A 35 -2.65 16.64 15.90
CA PRO A 35 -1.20 16.48 15.78
C PRO A 35 -0.60 17.18 14.56
N ALA A 36 -1.23 17.06 13.38
CA ALA A 36 -0.79 17.74 12.16
C ALA A 36 -0.82 19.27 12.28
N ASP A 37 -1.87 19.84 12.88
CA ASP A 37 -1.97 21.29 13.07
C ASP A 37 -0.93 21.81 14.07
N ARG A 38 -0.70 21.10 15.18
CA ARG A 38 0.35 21.48 16.15
C ARG A 38 1.74 21.43 15.52
N GLU A 39 2.02 20.40 14.71
CA GLU A 39 3.29 20.31 13.99
C GLU A 39 3.44 21.46 12.97
N ARG A 40 2.36 21.87 12.30
CA ARG A 40 2.32 23.01 11.38
C ARG A 40 2.57 24.34 12.09
N GLN A 41 1.92 24.57 13.23
CA GLN A 41 2.07 25.80 14.00
C GLN A 41 3.49 25.94 14.59
N GLY A 42 4.09 24.81 14.99
CA GLY A 42 5.44 24.74 15.52
C GLY A 42 6.55 24.61 14.48
N ASP A 43 6.28 24.81 13.19
CA ASP A 43 7.26 24.57 12.12
C ASP A 43 8.42 25.59 12.18
N ARG A 44 9.61 25.08 12.54
CA ARG A 44 10.87 25.85 12.60
C ARG A 44 11.87 25.38 11.53
N LEU A 45 11.44 24.51 10.62
CA LEU A 45 12.32 23.82 9.68
C LEU A 45 12.28 24.43 8.28
N ALA A 46 11.60 25.56 8.08
CA ALA A 46 11.53 26.25 6.80
C ALA A 46 12.92 26.61 6.23
N GLY A 47 13.03 26.69 4.92
CA GLY A 47 14.24 27.07 4.19
C GLY A 47 14.11 26.82 2.69
N ASP A 48 15.22 26.77 1.97
CA ASP A 48 15.23 26.64 0.50
C ASP A 48 14.57 25.34 0.01
N TRP A 49 14.58 24.29 0.84
CA TRP A 49 13.92 23.02 0.51
C TRP A 49 12.38 23.11 0.45
N ALA A 50 11.76 24.00 1.23
CA ALA A 50 10.32 24.19 1.40
C ALA A 50 10.00 25.34 2.38
N ARG A 51 8.94 26.12 2.11
CA ARG A 51 8.46 27.19 2.99
C ARG A 51 7.78 26.71 4.27
N ARG A 52 7.09 25.56 4.21
CA ARG A 52 6.34 24.95 5.33
C ARG A 52 6.52 23.44 5.33
N PRO A 53 7.75 22.92 5.58
CA PRO A 53 8.03 21.50 5.44
C PRO A 53 7.17 20.61 6.35
N ALA A 54 6.81 21.04 7.57
CA ALA A 54 5.95 20.25 8.44
C ALA A 54 4.53 20.14 7.87
N HIS A 55 4.00 21.23 7.30
CA HIS A 55 2.73 21.21 6.58
C HIS A 55 2.80 20.27 5.36
N SER A 56 3.83 20.41 4.52
CA SER A 56 4.01 19.56 3.34
C SER A 56 4.14 18.07 3.70
N ALA A 57 4.87 17.75 4.77
CA ALA A 57 5.02 16.38 5.27
C ALA A 57 3.69 15.79 5.73
N ASN A 58 2.82 16.61 6.34
CA ASN A 58 1.49 16.18 6.78
C ASN A 58 0.50 16.03 5.61
N ILE A 59 0.58 16.85 4.55
CA ILE A 59 -0.36 16.80 3.40
C ILE A 59 0.01 15.74 2.36
N THR A 60 1.30 15.46 2.16
CA THR A 60 1.81 14.53 1.15
C THR A 60 1.19 13.12 1.18
N PRO A 61 0.79 12.55 2.34
CA PRO A 61 0.05 11.29 2.37
C PRO A 61 -1.28 11.24 1.60
N LEU A 62 -1.99 12.37 1.44
CA LEU A 62 -3.34 12.38 0.90
C LEU A 62 -3.44 11.83 -0.54
N PRO A 63 -2.63 12.26 -1.51
CA PRO A 63 -2.62 11.64 -2.85
C PRO A 63 -2.43 10.12 -2.82
N ALA A 64 -1.57 9.61 -1.93
CA ALA A 64 -1.35 8.18 -1.79
C ALA A 64 -2.60 7.47 -1.21
N VAL A 65 -3.31 8.08 -0.27
CA VAL A 65 -4.58 7.55 0.26
C VAL A 65 -5.64 7.48 -0.83
N PHE A 66 -5.81 8.53 -1.63
CA PHE A 66 -6.72 8.50 -2.78
C PHE A 66 -6.36 7.36 -3.75
N SER A 67 -5.07 7.20 -4.05
CA SER A 67 -4.60 6.13 -4.93
C SER A 67 -4.85 4.73 -4.34
N VAL A 68 -4.60 4.52 -3.04
CA VAL A 68 -4.92 3.24 -2.37
C VAL A 68 -6.41 2.93 -2.47
N LEU A 69 -7.28 3.89 -2.18
CA LEU A 69 -8.73 3.68 -2.22
C LEU A 69 -9.23 3.41 -3.64
N ASP A 70 -8.69 4.10 -4.65
CA ASP A 70 -8.97 3.83 -6.06
C ASP A 70 -8.56 2.40 -6.48
N HIS A 71 -7.41 1.92 -6.01
CA HIS A 71 -7.02 0.52 -6.22
C HIS A 71 -7.97 -0.46 -5.52
N LEU A 72 -8.48 -0.13 -4.33
CA LEU A 72 -9.46 -0.99 -3.64
C LEU A 72 -10.81 -1.04 -4.37
N ASP A 73 -11.30 0.07 -4.91
CA ASP A 73 -12.51 0.09 -5.74
C ASP A 73 -12.30 -0.68 -7.05
N SER A 74 -11.10 -0.57 -7.64
CA SER A 74 -10.68 -1.37 -8.79
C SER A 74 -10.66 -2.87 -8.49
N LEU A 75 -10.16 -3.27 -7.31
CA LEU A 75 -10.26 -4.66 -6.84
C LEU A 75 -11.72 -5.12 -6.72
N GLY A 76 -12.58 -4.28 -6.16
CA GLY A 76 -14.01 -4.59 -6.07
C GLY A 76 -14.64 -4.83 -7.44
N THR A 77 -14.21 -4.09 -8.47
CA THR A 77 -14.64 -4.30 -9.85
C THR A 77 -14.09 -5.60 -10.43
N LEU A 78 -12.80 -5.89 -10.22
CA LEU A 78 -12.15 -7.12 -10.68
C LEU A 78 -12.77 -8.38 -10.05
N PHE A 79 -13.14 -8.34 -8.76
CA PHE A 79 -13.82 -9.44 -8.08
C PHE A 79 -15.15 -9.85 -8.73
N ARG A 80 -15.81 -8.92 -9.44
CA ARG A 80 -17.08 -9.17 -10.15
C ARG A 80 -16.89 -9.44 -11.64
N SER A 81 -15.65 -9.46 -12.13
CA SER A 81 -15.32 -9.70 -13.53
C SER A 81 -15.11 -11.20 -13.78
N ALA A 82 -15.45 -11.65 -14.99
CA ALA A 82 -15.14 -13.01 -15.45
C ALA A 82 -13.63 -13.22 -15.76
N GLY A 83 -12.84 -12.15 -15.77
CA GLY A 83 -11.39 -12.18 -16.05
C GLY A 83 -10.58 -11.36 -15.03
N GLY A 84 -9.27 -11.22 -15.29
CA GLY A 84 -8.40 -10.40 -14.44
C GLY A 84 -7.97 -11.07 -13.13
N ILE A 85 -7.92 -12.41 -13.09
CA ILE A 85 -7.46 -13.20 -11.93
C ILE A 85 -6.06 -12.73 -11.48
N THR A 86 -5.12 -12.64 -12.41
CA THR A 86 -3.74 -12.20 -12.11
C THR A 86 -3.68 -10.71 -11.82
N THR A 87 -4.43 -9.90 -12.59
CA THR A 87 -4.57 -8.45 -12.37
C THR A 87 -5.04 -8.13 -10.96
N THR A 88 -5.93 -8.94 -10.39
CA THR A 88 -6.42 -8.78 -9.00
C THR A 88 -5.26 -8.77 -8.01
N TYR A 89 -4.29 -9.68 -8.16
CA TYR A 89 -3.12 -9.73 -7.29
C TYR A 89 -2.15 -8.58 -7.54
N THR A 90 -2.00 -8.15 -8.80
CA THR A 90 -1.20 -6.96 -9.15
C THR A 90 -1.77 -5.69 -8.54
N VAL A 91 -3.08 -5.47 -8.61
CA VAL A 91 -3.76 -4.30 -8.03
C VAL A 91 -3.70 -4.35 -6.50
N ALA A 92 -3.90 -5.53 -5.90
CA ALA A 92 -3.76 -5.70 -4.45
C ALA A 92 -2.33 -5.41 -3.98
N ARG A 93 -1.34 -5.86 -4.75
CA ARG A 93 0.08 -5.60 -4.50
C ARG A 93 0.40 -4.11 -4.56
N ALA A 94 -0.11 -3.41 -5.57
CA ALA A 94 0.06 -1.97 -5.74
C ALA A 94 -0.57 -1.19 -4.58
N ALA A 95 -1.80 -1.53 -4.17
CA ALA A 95 -2.44 -0.92 -3.00
C ALA A 95 -1.60 -1.09 -1.72
N LEU A 96 -1.05 -2.29 -1.49
CA LEU A 96 -0.14 -2.56 -0.38
C LEU A 96 1.13 -1.69 -0.47
N ASP A 97 1.78 -1.60 -1.63
CA ASP A 97 2.98 -0.77 -1.83
C ASP A 97 2.73 0.69 -1.52
N ILE A 98 1.70 1.25 -2.15
CA ILE A 98 1.37 2.68 -2.04
C ILE A 98 1.05 3.02 -0.59
N ALA A 99 0.44 2.11 0.17
CA ALA A 99 0.09 2.35 1.57
C ALA A 99 1.32 2.44 2.50
N THR A 100 2.44 1.78 2.18
CA THR A 100 3.60 1.68 3.08
C THR A 100 4.25 3.03 3.40
N GLY A 101 4.49 3.85 2.39
CA GLY A 101 5.14 5.16 2.51
C GLY A 101 4.39 6.14 3.41
N PRO A 102 3.11 6.48 3.12
CA PRO A 102 2.32 7.35 3.98
C PRO A 102 2.09 6.74 5.36
N TRP A 103 1.95 5.42 5.49
CA TRP A 103 1.85 4.77 6.80
C TRP A 103 3.11 4.99 7.63
N TYR A 104 4.30 4.79 7.05
CA TYR A 104 5.59 5.07 7.69
C TYR A 104 5.74 6.56 8.03
N LEU A 105 5.35 7.44 7.12
CA LEU A 105 5.42 8.89 7.34
C LEU A 105 4.50 9.33 8.48
N LEU A 106 3.35 8.69 8.66
CA LEU A 106 2.33 9.00 9.67
C LEU A 106 2.51 8.19 10.97
N GLU A 107 3.70 7.66 11.24
CA GLU A 107 3.94 6.92 12.48
C GLU A 107 3.62 7.80 13.72
N PRO A 108 2.81 7.30 14.67
CA PRO A 108 2.45 8.04 15.87
C PRO A 108 3.68 8.37 16.74
N GLY A 109 3.72 9.58 17.30
CA GLY A 109 4.70 9.97 18.31
C GLY A 109 6.11 10.31 17.79
N ILE A 110 6.38 10.22 16.48
CA ILE A 110 7.74 10.50 15.94
C ILE A 110 8.13 11.99 15.99
N GLY A 111 7.15 12.89 16.09
CA GLY A 111 7.35 14.35 16.13
C GLY A 111 7.63 14.99 14.77
N SER A 112 7.46 16.32 14.70
CA SER A 112 7.55 17.11 13.46
C SER A 112 8.89 16.96 12.75
N ARG A 113 10.01 17.02 13.49
CA ARG A 113 11.36 16.96 12.90
C ARG A 113 11.61 15.65 12.17
N GLU A 114 11.26 14.53 12.79
CA GLU A 114 11.41 13.20 12.19
C GLU A 114 10.46 13.01 11.00
N ARG A 115 9.23 13.53 11.09
CA ARG A 115 8.28 13.51 9.97
C ARG A 115 8.79 14.29 8.76
N VAL A 116 9.34 15.48 8.98
CA VAL A 116 9.99 16.29 7.94
C VAL A 116 11.19 15.55 7.34
N ARG A 117 12.03 14.93 8.18
CA ARG A 117 13.18 14.13 7.71
C ARG A 117 12.74 12.99 6.79
N ARG A 118 11.75 12.18 7.22
CA ARG A 118 11.18 11.08 6.41
C ARG A 118 10.60 11.60 5.10
N TYR A 119 9.83 12.69 5.15
CA TYR A 119 9.27 13.34 3.97
C TYR A 119 10.36 13.80 2.99
N MET A 120 11.41 14.44 3.47
CA MET A 120 12.52 14.89 2.63
C MET A 120 13.29 13.71 2.04
N ASN A 121 13.43 12.59 2.75
CA ASN A 121 13.99 11.38 2.15
C ASN A 121 13.10 10.79 1.04
N PHE A 122 11.77 10.81 1.18
CA PHE A 122 10.88 10.45 0.06
C PHE A 122 11.07 11.37 -1.14
N ARG A 123 11.27 12.67 -0.91
CA ARG A 123 11.57 13.61 -2.00
C ARG A 123 12.92 13.34 -2.66
N LEU A 124 13.96 13.04 -1.88
CA LEU A 124 15.28 12.69 -2.40
C LEU A 124 15.22 11.41 -3.26
N GLN A 125 14.47 10.38 -2.81
CA GLN A 125 14.20 9.18 -3.60
C GLN A 125 13.49 9.53 -4.92
N SER A 126 12.42 10.32 -4.88
CA SER A 126 11.65 10.68 -6.07
C SER A 126 12.47 11.50 -7.07
N LEU A 127 13.25 12.49 -6.60
CA LEU A 127 14.16 13.26 -7.47
C LEU A 127 15.21 12.35 -8.11
N LYS A 128 15.70 11.36 -7.36
CA LYS A 128 16.68 10.40 -7.90
C LYS A 128 16.08 9.52 -8.99
N GLU A 129 14.84 9.05 -8.80
CA GLU A 129 14.11 8.28 -9.80
C GLU A 129 13.82 9.13 -11.05
N GLN A 130 13.42 10.39 -10.89
CA GLN A 130 13.22 11.33 -12.01
C GLN A 130 14.50 11.50 -12.85
N MET A 131 15.66 11.60 -12.20
CA MET A 131 16.95 11.64 -12.92
C MET A 131 17.27 10.35 -13.70
N GLN A 132 16.77 9.19 -13.26
CA GLN A 132 16.99 7.91 -13.93
C GLN A 132 16.09 7.72 -15.15
N LEU A 133 14.93 8.39 -15.17
CA LEU A 133 14.05 8.42 -16.35
C LEU A 133 14.67 9.22 -17.51
N ASP A 134 15.56 10.16 -17.21
CA ASP A 134 16.36 10.88 -18.21
C ASP A 134 17.52 10.02 -18.74
N SER A 135 17.18 9.06 -19.60
CA SER A 135 18.12 8.17 -20.28
C SER A 135 18.85 8.83 -21.45
N ALA A 136 18.42 10.01 -21.91
CA ALA A 136 18.97 10.71 -23.07
C ALA A 136 20.05 11.77 -22.73
N GLY A 137 20.27 12.06 -21.44
CA GLY A 137 21.48 12.72 -20.95
C GLY A 137 21.62 14.23 -21.26
N LYS A 138 20.55 14.88 -21.71
CA LYS A 138 20.52 16.33 -22.01
C LYS A 138 19.13 16.93 -21.77
N THR A 139 18.60 16.80 -20.56
CA THR A 139 17.33 17.44 -20.24
C THR A 139 17.43 18.32 -19.00
N ASP A 140 16.68 19.42 -19.02
CA ASP A 140 16.48 20.32 -17.89
C ASP A 140 16.00 19.56 -16.63
N ILE A 141 15.40 18.37 -16.78
CA ILE A 141 14.89 17.53 -15.68
C ILE A 141 16.03 17.06 -14.77
N ARG A 142 17.14 16.58 -15.35
CA ARG A 142 18.27 16.07 -14.56
C ARG A 142 18.94 17.19 -13.79
N GLU A 143 19.20 18.32 -14.46
CA GLU A 143 19.84 19.48 -13.84
C GLU A 143 18.93 20.06 -12.74
N HIS A 144 17.64 20.24 -13.03
CA HIS A 144 16.65 20.66 -12.05
C HIS A 144 16.61 19.72 -10.85
N SER A 145 16.61 18.40 -11.08
CA SER A 145 16.56 17.41 -10.00
C SER A 145 17.81 17.46 -9.12
N GLU A 146 19.01 17.57 -9.70
CA GLU A 146 20.26 17.70 -8.93
C GLU A 146 20.27 19.02 -8.13
N GLN A 147 19.87 20.15 -8.72
CA GLN A 147 19.74 21.42 -8.02
C GLN A 147 18.79 21.33 -6.81
N ARG A 148 17.67 20.61 -6.97
CA ARG A 148 16.70 20.38 -5.88
C ARG A 148 17.26 19.45 -4.81
N ILE A 149 18.01 18.42 -5.18
CA ILE A 149 18.73 17.54 -4.24
C ILE A 149 19.73 18.36 -3.42
N GLU A 150 20.54 19.21 -4.06
CA GLU A 150 21.50 20.06 -3.36
C GLU A 150 20.82 21.04 -2.41
N SER A 151 19.71 21.65 -2.84
CA SER A 151 18.91 22.54 -2.00
C SER A 151 18.41 21.81 -0.73
N ILE A 152 17.91 20.57 -0.89
CA ILE A 152 17.47 19.74 0.25
C ILE A 152 18.63 19.45 1.18
N ILE A 153 19.78 19.01 0.65
CA ILE A 153 20.96 18.67 1.45
C ILE A 153 21.48 19.89 2.21
N HIS A 154 21.60 21.02 1.53
CA HIS A 154 22.12 22.25 2.13
C HIS A 154 21.22 22.75 3.27
N THR A 155 19.91 22.89 3.02
CA THR A 155 18.95 23.29 4.06
C THR A 155 18.90 22.28 5.20
N ALA A 156 18.99 20.97 4.91
CA ALA A 156 19.01 19.95 5.96
C ALA A 156 20.22 20.11 6.88
N GLN A 157 21.41 20.40 6.34
CA GLN A 157 22.61 20.63 7.14
C GLN A 157 22.49 21.88 8.02
N GLN A 158 21.90 22.97 7.50
CA GLN A 158 21.61 24.19 8.29
C GLN A 158 20.71 23.88 9.49
N HIS A 159 19.76 22.96 9.32
CA HIS A 159 18.86 22.48 10.38
C HIS A 159 19.46 21.35 11.23
N GLY A 160 20.74 21.00 11.06
CA GLY A 160 21.46 20.02 11.86
C GLY A 160 21.17 18.54 11.53
N PHE A 161 20.58 18.24 10.37
CA PHE A 161 20.47 16.87 9.87
C PHE A 161 21.81 16.39 9.29
N LYS A 162 22.14 15.11 9.46
CA LYS A 162 23.31 14.48 8.83
C LYS A 162 22.94 14.05 7.41
N ALA A 163 23.25 14.87 6.42
CA ALA A 163 23.08 14.49 5.02
C ALA A 163 24.20 13.55 4.55
N ARG A 164 23.83 12.43 3.94
CA ARG A 164 24.77 11.43 3.42
C ARG A 164 24.52 11.19 1.94
N ARG A 165 25.57 11.32 1.14
CA ARG A 165 25.60 10.86 -0.26
C ARG A 165 26.15 9.44 -0.32
N THR A 166 25.57 8.64 -1.20
CA THR A 166 25.98 7.26 -1.49
C THR A 166 26.92 7.25 -2.67
N LYS A 167 27.91 6.34 -2.65
CA LYS A 167 28.81 6.10 -3.81
C LYS A 167 28.09 5.41 -4.96
N ASP A 168 27.01 4.70 -4.66
CA ASP A 168 26.18 4.03 -5.64
C ASP A 168 25.30 5.06 -6.37
N ARG A 169 25.57 5.23 -7.67
CA ARG A 169 24.85 6.20 -8.52
C ARG A 169 23.35 5.93 -8.65
N TYR A 170 22.86 4.75 -8.26
CA TYR A 170 21.45 4.39 -8.34
C TYR A 170 20.68 4.63 -7.04
N LYS A 171 21.39 4.79 -5.92
CA LYS A 171 20.77 5.08 -4.62
C LYS A 171 20.65 6.59 -4.41
N PRO A 172 19.57 7.08 -3.78
CA PRO A 172 19.46 8.49 -3.44
C PRO A 172 20.39 8.86 -2.27
N PRO A 173 20.72 10.14 -2.11
CA PRO A 173 21.18 10.64 -0.81
C PRO A 173 20.06 10.54 0.23
N TYR A 174 20.42 10.61 1.50
CA TYR A 174 19.46 10.55 2.61
C TYR A 174 19.89 11.41 3.80
N LEU A 175 18.92 11.77 4.64
CA LEU A 175 19.06 12.55 5.86
C LEU A 175 18.93 11.64 7.08
N ASP A 176 19.94 11.68 7.95
CA ASP A 176 20.16 10.76 9.08
C ASP A 176 20.03 9.28 8.68
N ASP A 177 18.86 8.68 8.87
CA ASP A 177 18.58 7.28 8.54
C ASP A 177 17.98 7.13 7.12
N PRO A 178 18.38 6.13 6.33
CA PRO A 178 17.78 5.89 5.02
C PRO A 178 16.30 5.46 5.13
N LEU A 179 15.55 5.57 4.03
CA LEU A 179 14.21 4.98 3.98
C LEU A 179 14.30 3.46 4.09
N PRO A 180 13.42 2.81 4.88
CA PRO A 180 13.24 1.38 4.79
C PRO A 180 12.76 0.99 3.39
N THR A 181 13.11 -0.21 2.95
CA THR A 181 12.59 -0.78 1.71
C THR A 181 11.09 -1.00 1.79
N THR A 182 10.41 -1.00 0.64
CA THR A 182 8.97 -1.25 0.59
C THR A 182 8.60 -2.63 1.15
N MET A 183 9.46 -3.64 0.97
CA MET A 183 9.27 -4.97 1.56
C MET A 183 9.37 -4.95 3.09
N GLU A 184 10.31 -4.19 3.67
CA GLU A 184 10.43 -4.03 5.13
C GLU A 184 9.17 -3.36 5.68
N LEU A 185 8.69 -2.30 5.03
CA LEU A 185 7.46 -1.62 5.46
C LEU A 185 6.22 -2.50 5.28
N ALA A 186 6.12 -3.24 4.17
CA ALA A 186 5.02 -4.16 3.90
C ALA A 186 4.96 -5.28 4.95
N SER A 187 6.12 -5.72 5.46
CA SER A 187 6.17 -6.68 6.56
C SER A 187 5.59 -6.14 7.87
N GLN A 188 5.57 -4.83 8.09
CA GLN A 188 5.11 -4.23 9.34
C GLN A 188 3.69 -3.66 9.26
N ILE A 189 3.26 -3.18 8.09
CA ILE A 189 1.97 -2.48 7.93
C ILE A 189 0.77 -3.40 8.11
N VAL A 190 0.89 -4.67 7.68
CA VAL A 190 -0.21 -5.65 7.77
C VAL A 190 -0.39 -6.14 9.21
N SER A 191 0.71 -6.45 9.88
CA SER A 191 0.74 -6.86 11.29
C SER A 191 2.16 -6.65 11.82
N LYS A 192 2.29 -5.94 12.93
CA LYS A 192 3.60 -5.78 13.59
C LYS A 192 3.98 -7.06 14.35
N GLU A 193 2.98 -7.77 14.87
CA GLU A 193 3.10 -8.98 15.66
C GLU A 193 3.39 -10.20 14.77
N GLU A 194 2.92 -10.18 13.52
CA GLU A 194 3.15 -11.25 12.54
C GLU A 194 3.76 -10.71 11.22
N PRO A 195 5.05 -10.35 11.21
CA PRO A 195 5.66 -9.75 10.03
C PRO A 195 5.76 -10.70 8.82
N SER A 196 5.66 -12.02 9.05
CA SER A 196 5.71 -13.00 7.96
C SER A 196 4.50 -12.88 7.04
N LEU A 197 3.35 -12.48 7.58
CA LEU A 197 2.11 -12.31 6.82
C LEU A 197 2.22 -11.16 5.81
N GLY A 198 2.75 -10.00 6.23
CA GLY A 198 3.00 -8.89 5.32
C GLY A 198 3.99 -9.23 4.21
N ARG A 199 5.08 -9.95 4.55
CA ARG A 199 6.05 -10.46 3.56
C ARG A 199 5.41 -11.45 2.58
N LEU A 200 4.52 -12.31 3.06
CA LEU A 200 3.81 -13.26 2.21
C LEU A 200 2.97 -12.54 1.15
N PHE A 201 2.11 -11.60 1.57
CA PHE A 201 1.28 -10.81 0.63
C PHE A 201 2.13 -10.06 -0.40
N TRP A 202 3.21 -9.42 0.06
CA TRP A 202 4.13 -8.69 -0.80
C TRP A 202 4.79 -9.62 -1.85
N ARG A 203 5.30 -10.79 -1.41
CA ARG A 203 5.97 -11.76 -2.29
C ARG A 203 5.02 -12.39 -3.28
N VAL A 204 3.83 -12.81 -2.84
CA VAL A 204 2.81 -13.41 -3.72
C VAL A 204 2.37 -12.42 -4.79
N GLY A 205 2.03 -11.19 -4.41
CA GLY A 205 1.65 -10.16 -5.37
C GLY A 205 2.78 -9.77 -6.31
N SER A 206 4.03 -9.71 -5.81
CA SER A 206 5.23 -9.47 -6.65
C SER A 206 5.46 -10.61 -7.64
N ALA A 207 5.28 -11.86 -7.21
CA ALA A 207 5.38 -13.05 -8.05
C ALA A 207 4.45 -12.98 -9.26
N VAL A 208 3.18 -12.64 -9.01
CA VAL A 208 2.17 -12.52 -10.06
C VAL A 208 2.46 -11.31 -10.96
N ALA A 209 2.82 -10.16 -10.38
CA ALA A 209 3.11 -8.94 -11.15
C ALA A 209 4.30 -9.09 -12.11
N HIS A 210 5.33 -9.85 -11.74
CA HIS A 210 6.50 -10.10 -12.58
C HIS A 210 6.42 -11.41 -13.39
N GLY A 211 5.28 -12.11 -13.37
CA GLY A 211 5.08 -13.32 -14.15
C GLY A 211 5.94 -14.51 -13.71
N HIS A 212 6.32 -14.57 -12.43
CA HIS A 212 7.04 -15.72 -11.90
C HIS A 212 6.15 -16.96 -11.85
N GLN A 213 6.66 -18.11 -12.32
CA GLN A 213 5.91 -19.38 -12.41
C GLN A 213 5.25 -19.80 -11.09
N TYR A 214 5.95 -19.66 -9.97
CA TYR A 214 5.41 -19.99 -8.64
C TYR A 214 4.24 -19.08 -8.22
N GLY A 215 4.16 -17.85 -8.76
CA GLY A 215 3.02 -16.96 -8.56
C GLY A 215 1.78 -17.45 -9.28
N PHE A 216 1.93 -17.99 -10.49
CA PHE A 216 0.83 -18.59 -11.24
C PHE A 216 0.37 -19.93 -10.70
N ALA A 217 1.26 -20.65 -10.00
CA ALA A 217 0.94 -21.93 -9.38
C ALA A 217 -0.25 -21.86 -8.41
N LEU A 218 -0.53 -20.68 -7.85
CA LEU A 218 -1.67 -20.41 -6.97
C LEU A 218 -3.04 -20.51 -7.66
N PHE A 219 -3.08 -20.44 -8.99
CA PHE A 219 -4.30 -20.42 -9.81
C PHE A 219 -4.56 -21.74 -10.56
N PHE A 220 -3.66 -22.70 -10.43
CA PHE A 220 -3.84 -24.01 -11.02
C PHE A 220 -4.75 -24.83 -10.11
N GLY A 221 -5.98 -25.11 -10.57
CA GLY A 221 -6.91 -26.00 -9.89
C GLY A 221 -6.33 -27.41 -9.69
N GLU A 222 -6.92 -28.16 -8.75
CA GLU A 222 -6.52 -29.53 -8.39
C GLU A 222 -6.83 -30.54 -9.51
N GLU A 223 -7.90 -30.34 -10.29
CA GLU A 223 -8.25 -31.22 -11.39
C GLU A 223 -7.35 -31.00 -12.61
N GLN A 224 -6.71 -32.08 -13.05
CA GLN A 224 -5.83 -32.11 -14.22
C GLN A 224 -6.55 -32.84 -15.36
N VAL A 225 -6.96 -32.09 -16.37
CA VAL A 225 -7.25 -32.69 -17.68
C VAL A 225 -5.94 -32.67 -18.45
N VAL A 226 -5.28 -33.82 -18.49
CA VAL A 226 -4.10 -34.03 -19.33
C VAL A 226 -4.61 -34.28 -20.75
N ASP A 227 -4.10 -33.52 -21.72
CA ASP A 227 -4.36 -33.82 -23.13
C ASP A 227 -3.85 -35.24 -23.43
N PRO A 228 -4.73 -36.17 -23.82
CA PRO A 228 -4.35 -37.58 -23.97
C PRO A 228 -3.43 -37.83 -25.18
N ILE A 229 -3.25 -36.85 -26.07
CA ILE A 229 -2.47 -36.94 -27.30
C ILE A 229 -1.09 -36.31 -27.11
N SER A 230 -1.02 -35.09 -26.58
CA SER A 230 0.25 -34.39 -26.39
C SER A 230 0.86 -34.55 -25.00
N GLY A 231 0.07 -34.99 -24.02
CA GLY A 231 0.48 -34.99 -22.61
C GLY A 231 0.51 -33.58 -22.00
N ASP A 232 0.08 -32.55 -22.75
CA ASP A 232 0.09 -31.17 -22.29
C ASP A 232 -1.05 -30.92 -21.29
N ILE A 233 -0.78 -30.02 -20.34
CA ILE A 233 -1.76 -29.55 -19.38
C ILE A 233 -2.11 -28.10 -19.76
N ALA A 234 -3.19 -27.92 -20.53
CA ALA A 234 -3.77 -26.61 -20.78
C ALA A 234 -4.68 -26.22 -19.60
N LYS A 235 -4.11 -25.61 -18.55
CA LYS A 235 -4.89 -25.11 -17.41
C LYS A 235 -5.47 -23.74 -17.70
N GLN A 236 -6.79 -23.64 -17.65
CA GLN A 236 -7.45 -22.35 -17.44
C GLN A 236 -7.13 -21.89 -16.01
N LEU A 237 -6.66 -20.66 -15.84
CA LEU A 237 -6.46 -20.07 -14.52
C LEU A 237 -7.82 -19.99 -13.83
N GLN A 238 -7.90 -20.50 -12.60
CA GLN A 238 -9.11 -20.46 -11.80
C GLN A 238 -8.79 -19.91 -10.41
N THR A 239 -9.76 -19.23 -9.83
CA THR A 239 -9.72 -18.83 -8.43
C THR A 239 -11.14 -18.81 -7.87
N ASN A 240 -11.26 -18.89 -6.55
CA ASN A 240 -12.52 -18.68 -5.84
C ASN A 240 -12.38 -17.53 -4.82
N ALA A 241 -13.52 -17.08 -4.30
CA ALA A 241 -13.56 -15.95 -3.38
C ALA A 241 -12.71 -16.18 -2.12
N ARG A 242 -12.64 -17.43 -1.63
CA ARG A 242 -11.80 -17.82 -0.50
C ARG A 242 -10.31 -17.65 -0.80
N GLN A 243 -9.82 -18.21 -1.90
CA GLN A 243 -8.42 -18.07 -2.32
C GLN A 243 -8.06 -16.60 -2.55
N THR A 244 -8.95 -15.83 -3.16
CA THR A 244 -8.73 -14.40 -3.37
C THR A 244 -8.70 -13.62 -2.07
N ALA A 245 -9.62 -13.90 -1.12
CA ALA A 245 -9.58 -13.28 0.20
C ALA A 245 -8.26 -13.57 0.95
N LEU A 246 -7.76 -14.81 0.85
CA LEU A 246 -6.49 -15.23 1.45
C LEU A 246 -5.26 -14.67 0.73
N GLY A 247 -5.32 -14.46 -0.59
CA GLY A 247 -4.19 -13.99 -1.40
C GLY A 247 -4.09 -12.47 -1.51
N CYS A 248 -5.21 -11.77 -1.44
CA CYS A 248 -5.29 -10.31 -1.60
C CYS A 248 -5.52 -9.55 -0.29
N GLY A 249 -5.65 -10.24 0.86
CA GLY A 249 -5.97 -9.65 2.16
C GLY A 249 -4.98 -8.59 2.65
N GLY A 250 -3.74 -8.60 2.15
CA GLY A 250 -2.75 -7.56 2.47
C GLY A 250 -3.17 -6.16 2.06
N ALA A 251 -3.91 -6.00 0.96
CA ALA A 251 -4.37 -4.70 0.47
C ALA A 251 -5.34 -3.99 1.42
N PRO A 252 -6.51 -4.59 1.79
CA PRO A 252 -7.41 -3.95 2.76
C PRO A 252 -6.77 -3.78 4.13
N LEU A 253 -5.95 -4.72 4.60
CA LEU A 253 -5.27 -4.59 5.90
C LEU A 253 -4.30 -3.39 5.92
N ALA A 254 -3.53 -3.20 4.83
CA ALA A 254 -2.64 -2.06 4.70
C ALA A 254 -3.38 -0.73 4.60
N ALA A 255 -4.49 -0.68 3.86
CA ALA A 255 -5.34 0.49 3.78
C ALA A 255 -5.94 0.86 5.14
N ILE A 256 -6.45 -0.12 5.90
CA ILE A 256 -6.97 0.09 7.26
C ILE A 256 -5.88 0.66 8.17
N ALA A 257 -4.68 0.09 8.14
CA ALA A 257 -3.56 0.55 8.96
C ALA A 257 -3.14 1.99 8.61
N LEU A 258 -3.10 2.33 7.32
CA LEU A 258 -2.84 3.68 6.84
C LEU A 258 -3.94 4.66 7.30
N LEU A 259 -5.21 4.35 7.03
CA LEU A 259 -6.34 5.23 7.35
C LEU A 259 -6.41 5.54 8.85
N ARG A 260 -6.21 4.54 9.71
CA ARG A 260 -6.17 4.76 11.17
C ARG A 260 -5.07 5.75 11.58
N ARG A 261 -3.86 5.65 10.99
CA ARG A 261 -2.78 6.62 11.26
C ARG A 261 -3.10 8.02 10.74
N LEU A 262 -3.71 8.10 9.56
CA LEU A 262 -4.13 9.38 8.99
C LEU A 262 -5.16 10.06 9.89
N TYR A 263 -6.23 9.36 10.27
CA TYR A 263 -7.29 9.92 11.12
C TYR A 263 -6.73 10.38 12.47
N ALA A 264 -5.87 9.57 13.10
CA ALA A 264 -5.21 9.94 14.34
C ALA A 264 -4.33 11.20 14.19
N GLN A 265 -3.55 11.30 13.11
CA GLN A 265 -2.69 12.46 12.85
C GLN A 265 -3.49 13.72 12.54
N TYR A 266 -4.65 13.58 11.87
CA TYR A 266 -5.48 14.69 11.41
C TYR A 266 -6.57 15.09 12.40
N GLY A 267 -6.73 14.33 13.47
CA GLY A 267 -7.77 14.53 14.49
C GLY A 267 -9.18 14.20 14.00
N TRP A 268 -9.32 13.46 12.90
CA TRP A 268 -10.63 13.13 12.34
C TRP A 268 -11.41 12.14 13.21
N GLU A 269 -12.73 12.26 13.17
CA GLU A 269 -13.64 11.36 13.87
C GLU A 269 -13.60 9.95 13.25
N THR A 270 -13.52 8.92 14.08
CA THR A 270 -13.22 7.55 13.61
C THR A 270 -14.44 6.62 13.54
N THR A 271 -15.64 7.04 13.96
CA THR A 271 -16.79 6.13 14.07
C THR A 271 -17.15 5.48 12.73
N GLU A 272 -17.27 6.27 11.66
CA GLU A 272 -17.59 5.73 10.34
C GLU A 272 -16.47 4.85 9.78
N LEU A 273 -15.21 5.26 10.01
CA LEU A 273 -14.06 4.46 9.63
C LEU A 273 -14.06 3.11 10.35
N GLU A 274 -14.25 3.08 11.66
CA GLU A 274 -14.22 1.84 12.44
C GLU A 274 -15.42 0.92 12.10
N ALA A 275 -16.58 1.48 11.77
CA ALA A 275 -17.70 0.71 11.23
C ALA A 275 -17.33 0.05 9.88
N ALA A 276 -16.71 0.80 8.96
CA ALA A 276 -16.24 0.25 7.68
C ALA A 276 -15.14 -0.81 7.86
N VAL A 277 -14.18 -0.56 8.76
CA VAL A 277 -13.11 -1.50 9.13
C VAL A 277 -13.71 -2.80 9.66
N HIS A 278 -14.67 -2.72 10.58
CA HIS A 278 -15.35 -3.89 11.11
C HIS A 278 -16.07 -4.67 10.00
N GLY A 279 -16.72 -3.98 9.07
CA GLY A 279 -17.36 -4.58 7.89
C GLY A 279 -16.38 -5.33 7.00
N VAL A 280 -15.22 -4.75 6.71
CA VAL A 280 -14.15 -5.40 5.94
C VAL A 280 -13.62 -6.62 6.67
N LEU A 281 -13.17 -6.49 7.92
CA LEU A 281 -12.56 -7.59 8.66
C LEU A 281 -13.53 -8.78 8.84
N THR A 282 -14.79 -8.50 9.18
CA THR A 282 -15.81 -9.54 9.34
C THR A 282 -16.11 -10.25 8.03
N THR A 283 -16.26 -9.50 6.94
CA THR A 283 -16.56 -10.06 5.61
C THR A 283 -15.40 -10.92 5.10
N TRP A 284 -14.18 -10.38 5.14
CA TRP A 284 -13.00 -11.08 4.64
C TRP A 284 -12.68 -12.32 5.48
N ARG A 285 -12.81 -12.25 6.82
CA ARG A 285 -12.65 -13.42 7.68
C ARG A 285 -13.67 -14.51 7.35
N ARG A 286 -14.95 -14.15 7.16
CA ARG A 286 -16.00 -15.10 6.81
C ARG A 286 -15.74 -15.78 5.47
N VAL A 287 -15.35 -15.02 4.45
CA VAL A 287 -15.06 -15.56 3.11
C VAL A 287 -13.80 -16.43 3.11
N ALA A 288 -12.74 -16.00 3.83
CA ALA A 288 -11.50 -16.77 3.97
C ALA A 288 -11.70 -18.08 4.75
N ALA A 289 -12.58 -18.09 5.75
CA ALA A 289 -12.92 -19.30 6.48
C ALA A 289 -13.59 -20.36 5.58
N GLY A 290 -14.41 -19.92 4.62
CA GLY A 290 -15.18 -20.81 3.74
C GLY A 290 -16.21 -21.67 4.50
N PRO A 291 -17.03 -22.47 3.79
CA PRO A 291 -17.61 -23.67 4.40
C PRO A 291 -16.47 -24.62 4.80
N PRO A 292 -16.63 -25.46 5.85
CA PRO A 292 -15.66 -26.52 6.13
C PRO A 292 -15.44 -27.32 4.83
N PRO A 293 -14.21 -27.82 4.57
CA PRO A 293 -14.01 -28.72 3.45
C PRO A 293 -15.05 -29.83 3.59
N SER A 294 -15.91 -29.98 2.58
CA SER A 294 -16.82 -31.11 2.55
C SER A 294 -15.95 -32.35 2.75
N PRO A 295 -16.23 -33.24 3.71
CA PRO A 295 -15.47 -34.47 3.81
C PRO A 295 -15.66 -35.18 2.48
N LEU A 296 -14.64 -35.11 1.62
CA LEU A 296 -14.48 -36.00 0.48
C LEU A 296 -14.26 -37.38 1.09
N ILE A 297 -15.35 -38.02 1.50
CA ILE A 297 -15.43 -39.47 1.47
C ILE A 297 -15.76 -39.76 0.01
N PRO A 298 -14.82 -40.33 -0.77
CA PRO A 298 -15.14 -40.83 -2.10
C PRO A 298 -16.40 -41.70 -2.03
N ASP A 299 -17.28 -41.62 -3.02
CA ASP A 299 -18.49 -42.47 -3.07
C ASP A 299 -18.17 -43.98 -3.01
N THR A 300 -16.90 -44.36 -3.18
CA THR A 300 -16.38 -45.72 -2.97
C THR A 300 -16.36 -46.18 -1.49
N PHE A 301 -16.72 -45.34 -0.52
CA PHE A 301 -16.75 -45.68 0.91
C PHE A 301 -18.10 -45.44 1.61
N ARG A 302 -19.21 -45.33 0.87
CA ARG A 302 -20.56 -45.41 1.48
C ARG A 302 -21.06 -46.87 1.40
N PRO A 303 -21.61 -47.45 2.48
CA PRO A 303 -22.10 -48.83 2.50
C PRO A 303 -23.33 -49.05 1.60
#